data_AF-A0A2H5FPS5-F1
#
_entry.id   AF-A0A2H5FPS5-F1
#
_cell.length_a   1.000
_cell.length_b   1.000
_cell.length_c   1.000
_cell.angle_alpha   90.00
_cell.angle_beta   90.00
_cell.angle_gamma   90.00
#
_symmetry.space_group_name_H-M   'P 1'
#
loop_
_entity.id
_entity.type
_entity.pdbx_description
1 polymer ?
#
loop_
_entity_poly.entity_id
_entity_poly.type
_entity_poly.pdbx_seq_one_letter_code
_entity_poly.pdbx_strand_id
1 'polypeptide(L)'
;MKKINLFMILYFMITLSCYSNTRYFLCGPDENGCFPDIYRYCACIPYDDLEANNPYCLDFDKLICTPLSQTKHCDSALIFKNQGECLATIFQSEPTPPCQITTHQSCVEHHTPICNKTGQPNSCH
;
A
#
# COMPACT_ATOMS: atom_id res chain seq x y z
N MET A 1 -23.49 -40.31 -22.74
CA MET A 1 -22.80 -39.88 -21.51
C MET A 1 -21.50 -39.10 -21.82
N LYS A 2 -21.56 -38.00 -22.60
CA LYS A 2 -20.37 -37.17 -22.93
C LYS A 2 -20.54 -35.67 -22.66
N LYS A 3 -21.78 -35.20 -22.43
CA LYS A 3 -22.09 -33.77 -22.22
C LYS A 3 -21.93 -33.29 -20.77
N ILE A 4 -21.97 -34.20 -19.79
CA ILE A 4 -21.89 -33.87 -18.35
C ILE A 4 -20.44 -33.51 -17.95
N ASN A 5 -19.43 -34.09 -18.60
CA ASN A 5 -18.02 -33.82 -18.28
C ASN A 5 -17.55 -32.41 -18.69
N LEU A 6 -18.18 -31.78 -19.69
CA LEU A 6 -17.78 -30.44 -20.13
C LEU A 6 -18.22 -29.36 -19.11
N PHE A 7 -19.39 -29.53 -18.49
CA PHE A 7 -19.91 -28.59 -17.50
C PHE A 7 -19.10 -28.59 -16.19
N MET A 8 -18.60 -29.75 -15.75
CA MET A 8 -17.76 -29.84 -14.55
C MET A 8 -16.39 -29.17 -14.74
N ILE A 9 -15.80 -29.24 -15.94
CA ILE A 9 -14.51 -28.60 -16.24
C ILE A 9 -14.67 -27.08 -16.32
N LEU A 10 -15.75 -26.58 -16.92
CA LEU A 10 -16.04 -25.14 -16.92
C LEU A 10 -16.31 -24.59 -15.52
N TYR A 11 -16.97 -25.35 -14.65
CA TYR A 11 -17.21 -24.93 -13.26
C TYR A 11 -15.91 -24.79 -12.46
N PHE A 12 -14.94 -25.68 -12.69
CA PHE A 12 -13.64 -25.66 -12.00
C PHE A 12 -12.75 -24.47 -12.40
N MET A 13 -12.88 -23.98 -13.64
CA MET A 13 -12.14 -22.81 -14.12
C MET A 13 -12.70 -21.47 -13.58
N ILE A 14 -13.97 -21.43 -13.18
CA ILE A 14 -14.60 -20.21 -12.61
C ILE A 14 -14.23 -20.04 -11.13
N THR A 15 -13.82 -21.13 -10.46
CA THR A 15 -13.38 -21.12 -9.05
C THR A 15 -11.88 -20.95 -8.86
N LEU A 16 -11.10 -20.73 -9.93
CA LEU A 16 -9.75 -20.16 -9.77
C LEU A 16 -9.92 -18.71 -9.33
N SER A 17 -10.16 -18.60 -8.03
CA SER A 17 -10.23 -17.38 -7.26
C SER A 17 -9.04 -16.54 -7.67
N CYS A 18 -9.35 -15.37 -8.22
CA CYS A 18 -8.40 -14.32 -8.47
C CYS A 18 -7.65 -14.10 -7.15
N TYR A 19 -6.46 -14.66 -7.02
CA TYR A 19 -5.52 -14.25 -5.99
C TYR A 19 -5.18 -12.81 -6.35
N SER A 20 -5.99 -11.88 -5.83
CA SER A 20 -5.63 -10.48 -5.80
C SER A 20 -4.32 -10.44 -5.03
N ASN A 21 -3.20 -10.30 -5.76
CA ASN A 21 -1.93 -9.93 -5.17
C ASN A 21 -2.09 -8.50 -4.67
N THR A 22 -2.79 -8.33 -3.56
CA THR A 22 -3.04 -7.03 -2.96
C THR A 22 -1.69 -6.50 -2.51
N ARG A 23 -1.22 -5.46 -3.21
CA ARG A 23 0.07 -4.82 -2.96
C ARG A 23 -0.07 -3.85 -1.80
N TYR A 24 1.00 -3.77 -1.01
CA TYR A 24 1.11 -2.84 0.10
C TYR A 24 2.45 -2.12 0.01
N PHE A 25 2.49 -0.89 0.47
CA PHE A 25 3.72 -0.22 0.84
C PHE A 25 4.16 -0.68 2.22
N LEU A 26 5.44 -1.04 2.35
CA LEU A 26 6.12 -1.33 3.60
C LEU A 26 6.98 -0.10 3.95
N CYS A 27 6.51 0.68 4.92
CA CYS A 27 7.21 1.87 5.39
C CYS A 27 7.89 1.60 6.73
N GLY A 28 9.15 1.98 6.85
CA GLY A 28 9.88 1.87 8.12
C GLY A 28 9.51 2.98 9.11
N PRO A 29 9.90 2.84 10.38
CA PRO A 29 9.72 3.87 11.41
C PRO A 29 10.80 4.98 11.36
N ASP A 30 11.78 4.87 10.45
CA ASP A 30 12.95 5.74 10.36
C ASP A 30 13.41 5.89 8.90
N GLU A 31 14.33 6.83 8.64
CA GLU A 31 14.86 7.24 7.33
C GLU A 31 15.48 6.09 6.52
N ASN A 32 15.91 5.03 7.21
CA ASN A 32 16.50 3.85 6.59
C ASN A 32 15.47 2.87 6.00
N GLY A 33 14.19 3.16 6.14
CA GLY A 33 13.10 2.29 5.72
C GLY A 33 12.94 1.05 6.59
N CYS A 34 12.40 -0.02 6.02
CA CYS A 34 12.00 -1.22 6.75
C CYS A 34 12.90 -2.41 6.40
N PHE A 35 13.39 -3.12 7.41
CA PHE A 35 14.28 -4.28 7.26
C PHE A 35 13.89 -5.43 8.20
N PRO A 36 14.31 -6.69 7.93
CA PRO A 36 13.72 -7.89 8.55
C PRO A 36 13.61 -7.89 10.07
N ASP A 37 14.62 -7.37 10.78
CA ASP A 37 14.66 -7.38 12.24
C ASP A 37 13.68 -6.39 12.90
N ILE A 38 13.09 -5.49 12.11
CA ILE A 38 12.20 -4.42 12.59
C ILE A 38 10.81 -4.46 11.96
N TYR A 39 10.44 -5.50 11.20
CA TYR A 39 9.16 -5.57 10.49
C TYR A 39 7.93 -5.33 11.37
N ARG A 40 7.95 -5.74 12.64
CA ARG A 40 6.88 -5.48 13.63
C ARG A 40 6.68 -4.00 13.97
N TYR A 41 7.66 -3.16 13.66
CA TYR A 41 7.65 -1.71 13.89
C TYR A 41 7.43 -0.92 12.61
N CYS A 42 7.36 -1.60 11.46
CA CYS A 42 7.02 -0.99 10.19
C CYS A 42 5.50 -0.86 10.04
N ALA A 43 5.07 -0.23 8.97
CA ALA A 43 3.67 -0.09 8.62
C ALA A 43 3.42 -0.66 7.22
N CYS A 44 2.35 -1.44 7.08
CA CYS A 44 1.83 -1.88 5.80
C CYS A 44 0.63 -1.02 5.38
N ILE A 45 0.79 -0.23 4.33
CA ILE A 45 -0.23 0.69 3.81
C ILE A 45 -0.74 0.15 2.46
N PRO A 46 -2.06 0.07 2.21
CA PRO A 46 -2.59 -0.36 0.92
C PRO A 46 -2.03 0.46 -0.26
N TYR A 47 -1.58 -0.23 -1.30
CA TYR A 47 -1.15 0.38 -2.57
C TYR A 47 -2.38 0.81 -3.39
N ASP A 48 -2.42 2.05 -3.86
CA ASP A 48 -3.46 2.52 -4.78
C ASP A 48 -3.12 2.12 -6.22
N ASP A 49 -3.72 1.04 -6.73
CA ASP A 49 -3.42 0.53 -8.07
C ASP A 49 -3.64 1.53 -9.22
N LEU A 50 -4.47 2.56 -9.01
CA LEU A 50 -4.82 3.55 -10.03
C LEU A 50 -3.93 4.78 -9.95
N GLU A 51 -3.66 5.25 -8.74
CA GLU A 51 -3.03 6.55 -8.52
C GLU A 51 -1.59 6.45 -8.01
N ALA A 52 -1.12 5.30 -7.51
CA ALA A 52 0.13 5.22 -6.74
C ALA A 52 1.38 5.78 -7.44
N ASN A 53 1.42 5.79 -8.78
CA ASN A 53 2.54 6.33 -9.56
C ASN A 53 2.34 7.78 -10.01
N ASN A 54 1.19 8.39 -9.71
CA ASN A 54 0.89 9.79 -9.95
C ASN A 54 1.25 10.64 -8.72
N PRO A 55 1.34 11.97 -8.86
CA PRO A 55 1.66 12.84 -7.74
C PRO A 55 0.64 12.77 -6.59
N TYR A 56 1.13 12.84 -5.35
CA TYR A 56 0.33 12.89 -4.13
C TYR A 56 0.55 14.20 -3.39
N CYS A 57 -0.50 14.67 -2.72
CA CYS A 57 -0.45 15.75 -1.76
C CYS A 57 -0.36 15.20 -0.34
N LEU A 58 0.60 15.70 0.44
CA LEU A 58 0.68 15.46 1.88
C LEU A 58 -0.18 16.48 2.64
N ASP A 59 -1.14 15.99 3.42
CA ASP A 59 -1.78 16.76 4.49
C ASP A 59 -0.98 16.52 5.79
N PHE A 60 -0.10 17.46 6.13
CA PHE A 60 0.81 17.34 7.28
C PHE A 60 0.06 17.31 8.61
N ASP A 61 -1.06 18.04 8.74
CA ASP A 61 -1.85 18.09 9.97
C ASP A 61 -2.56 16.77 10.23
N LYS A 62 -3.04 16.10 9.16
CA LYS A 62 -3.75 14.83 9.26
C LYS A 62 -2.87 13.59 9.08
N LEU A 63 -1.62 13.78 8.64
CA LEU A 63 -0.70 12.71 8.24
C LEU A 63 -1.36 11.77 7.22
N ILE A 64 -1.89 12.35 6.13
CA ILE A 64 -2.54 11.62 5.03
C ILE A 64 -1.86 11.98 3.72
N CYS A 65 -1.70 10.97 2.86
CA CYS A 65 -1.37 11.15 1.45
C CYS A 65 -2.63 11.00 0.59
N THR A 66 -2.99 12.05 -0.14
CA THR A 66 -4.13 12.02 -1.07
C THR A 66 -3.63 12.21 -2.50
N PRO A 67 -4.14 11.49 -3.51
CA PRO A 67 -3.79 11.74 -4.91
C PRO A 67 -4.01 13.22 -5.26
N LEU A 68 -3.05 13.82 -5.98
CA LEU A 68 -3.16 15.22 -6.38
C LEU A 68 -4.38 15.45 -7.29
N SER A 69 -4.75 14.45 -8.10
CA SER A 69 -5.96 14.44 -8.93
C SER A 69 -7.26 14.59 -8.13
N GLN A 70 -7.25 14.23 -6.84
CA GLN A 70 -8.41 14.24 -5.94
C GLN A 70 -8.38 15.42 -4.94
N THR A 71 -7.36 16.28 -5.03
CA THR A 71 -7.14 17.39 -4.10
C THR A 71 -7.34 18.73 -4.81
N LYS A 72 -8.14 19.65 -4.21
CA LYS A 72 -8.42 20.95 -4.82
C LYS A 72 -7.25 21.94 -4.73
N HIS A 73 -6.55 21.95 -3.59
CA HIS A 73 -5.42 22.81 -3.32
C HIS A 73 -4.37 22.04 -2.53
N CYS A 74 -3.14 22.02 -3.03
CA CYS A 74 -1.97 21.47 -2.33
C CYS A 74 -0.84 22.49 -2.42
N ASP A 75 -0.13 22.73 -1.33
CA ASP A 75 1.11 23.51 -1.40
C ASP A 75 2.12 22.74 -2.26
N SER A 76 2.77 23.42 -3.19
CA SER A 76 3.82 22.85 -4.03
C SER A 76 4.93 22.14 -3.24
N ALA A 77 5.25 22.60 -2.04
CA ALA A 77 6.25 21.98 -1.17
C ALA A 77 5.78 20.65 -0.54
N LEU A 78 4.48 20.37 -0.59
CA LEU A 78 3.86 19.16 -0.05
C LEU A 78 3.40 18.19 -1.15
N ILE A 79 3.82 18.42 -2.40
CA ILE A 79 3.56 17.51 -3.53
C ILE A 79 4.74 16.56 -3.70
N PHE A 80 4.44 15.27 -3.65
CA PHE A 80 5.39 14.18 -3.85
C PHE A 80 5.12 13.47 -5.18
N LYS A 81 6.14 12.84 -5.77
CA LYS A 81 6.02 12.28 -7.13
C LYS A 81 5.08 11.08 -7.21
N ASN A 82 4.94 10.33 -6.12
CA ASN A 82 4.16 9.10 -6.04
C ASN A 82 3.70 8.85 -4.59
N GLN A 83 2.81 7.86 -4.42
CA GLN A 83 2.27 7.50 -3.10
C GLN A 83 3.38 7.07 -2.13
N GLY A 84 4.37 6.30 -2.60
CA GLY A 84 5.45 5.76 -1.79
C GLY A 84 6.35 6.83 -1.19
N GLU A 85 6.70 7.88 -1.95
CA GLU A 85 7.48 9.04 -1.46
C GLU A 85 6.69 9.86 -0.44
N CYS A 86 5.38 10.06 -0.69
CA CYS A 86 4.51 10.77 0.25
C CYS A 86 4.41 10.01 1.59
N LEU A 87 4.15 8.70 1.53
CA LEU A 87 4.08 7.85 2.72
C LEU A 87 5.43 7.75 3.42
N ALA A 88 6.54 7.69 2.69
CA ALA A 88 7.88 7.70 3.29
C ALA A 88 8.10 8.97 4.10
N THR A 89 7.63 10.13 3.65
CA THR A 89 7.71 11.36 4.44
C THR A 89 6.92 11.28 5.75
N ILE A 90 5.78 10.59 5.78
CA ILE A 90 4.97 10.41 7.01
C ILE A 90 5.64 9.44 7.99
N PHE A 91 6.14 8.31 7.50
CA PHE A 91 6.58 7.19 8.35
C PHE A 91 8.09 7.15 8.58
N GLN A 92 8.88 7.57 7.58
CA GLN A 92 10.34 7.54 7.54
C GLN A 92 10.96 8.93 7.65
N SER A 93 10.15 9.99 7.81
CA SER A 93 10.56 11.41 7.85
C SER A 93 11.17 11.98 6.56
N GLU A 94 11.60 11.13 5.63
CA GLU A 94 12.14 11.52 4.32
C GLU A 94 11.41 10.82 3.17
N PRO A 95 11.28 11.47 1.99
CA PRO A 95 10.64 10.86 0.83
C PRO A 95 11.52 9.81 0.14
N THR A 96 12.82 9.80 0.41
CA THR A 96 13.80 8.90 -0.22
C THR A 96 14.61 8.19 0.86
N PRO A 97 14.66 6.86 0.86
CA PRO A 97 14.02 5.95 -0.11
C PRO A 97 12.48 5.94 0.02
N PRO A 98 11.73 5.76 -1.09
CA PRO A 98 10.29 5.57 -0.99
C PRO A 98 9.96 4.26 -0.27
N CYS A 99 8.76 4.16 0.30
CA CYS A 99 8.31 2.90 0.90
C CYS A 99 8.37 1.76 -0.13
N GLN A 100 8.84 0.59 0.30
CA GLN A 100 9.01 -0.57 -0.58
C GLN A 100 7.67 -1.24 -0.85
N ILE A 101 7.53 -1.96 -1.96
CA ILE A 101 6.31 -2.72 -2.25
C ILE A 101 6.45 -4.13 -1.66
N THR A 102 5.41 -4.57 -0.95
CA THR A 102 5.25 -5.92 -0.43
C THR A 102 3.84 -6.46 -0.70
N THR A 103 3.55 -7.66 -0.20
CA THR A 103 2.23 -8.31 -0.29
C THR A 103 1.53 -8.30 1.05
N HIS A 104 0.19 -8.37 1.03
CA HIS A 104 -0.61 -8.57 2.24
C HIS A 104 -0.11 -9.77 3.08
N GLN A 105 0.20 -10.88 2.40
CA GLN A 105 0.69 -12.10 3.05
C GLN A 105 1.98 -11.84 3.83
N SER A 106 2.93 -11.10 3.24
CA SER A 106 4.19 -10.75 3.92
C SER A 106 3.95 -9.90 5.18
N CYS A 107 3.02 -8.95 5.13
CA CYS A 107 2.66 -8.14 6.31
C CYS A 107 2.12 -9.02 7.45
N VAL A 108 1.23 -9.98 7.12
CA VAL A 108 0.65 -10.91 8.10
C VAL A 108 1.71 -11.85 8.67
N GLU A 109 2.55 -12.45 7.83
CA GLU A 109 3.61 -13.37 8.26
C GLU A 109 4.60 -12.73 9.23
N HIS A 110 4.95 -11.46 9.00
CA HIS A 110 5.91 -10.73 9.82
C HIS A 110 5.26 -9.91 10.95
N HIS A 111 3.94 -10.05 11.16
CA HIS A 111 3.18 -9.30 12.16
C HIS A 111 3.38 -7.78 12.05
N THR A 112 3.46 -7.29 10.82
CA THR A 112 3.56 -5.86 10.52
C THR A 112 2.16 -5.25 10.59
N PRO A 113 1.94 -4.20 11.41
CA PRO A 113 0.67 -3.49 11.49
C PRO A 113 0.15 -3.06 10.11
N ILE A 114 -1.14 -3.28 9.85
CA ILE A 114 -1.78 -2.92 8.59
C ILE A 114 -2.64 -1.68 8.81
N CYS A 115 -2.36 -0.63 8.05
CA CYS A 115 -3.08 0.64 8.12
C CYS A 115 -4.31 0.64 7.22
N ASN A 116 -5.20 1.60 7.42
CA ASN A 116 -6.32 1.81 6.51
C ASN A 116 -5.83 2.38 5.15
N LYS A 117 -6.75 2.52 4.18
CA LYS A 117 -6.47 3.04 2.83
C LYS A 117 -5.83 4.43 2.77
N THR A 118 -5.98 5.25 3.81
CA THR A 118 -5.43 6.60 3.86
C THR A 118 -3.98 6.62 4.34
N GLY A 119 -3.48 5.49 4.86
CA GLY A 119 -2.12 5.38 5.37
C GLY A 119 -1.87 6.18 6.64
N GLN A 120 -2.91 6.55 7.40
CA GLN A 120 -2.74 7.30 8.64
C GLN A 120 -2.05 6.44 9.70
N PRO A 121 -0.99 6.94 10.38
CA PRO A 121 -0.24 6.15 11.36
C PRO A 121 -1.09 5.60 12.52
N ASN A 122 -2.10 6.35 12.96
CA ASN A 122 -2.99 5.94 14.05
C ASN A 122 -4.00 4.84 13.66
N SER A 123 -4.09 4.49 12.38
CA SER A 123 -5.00 3.46 11.86
C SER A 123 -4.36 2.08 11.71
N CYS A 124 -3.07 1.97 12.03
CA CYS A 124 -2.29 0.75 11.86
C CYS A 124 -2.46 -0.15 13.09
N HIS A 125 -2.91 -1.39 12.87
CA HIS A 125 -3.22 -2.37 13.93
C HIS A 125 -2.73 -3.77 13.56
#